data_AF-A0A851SLR5-F1
#
_entry.id   AF-A0A851SLR5-F1
#
_cell.length_a   1.000
_cell.length_b   1.000
_cell.length_c   1.000
_cell.angle_alpha   90.00
_cell.angle_beta   90.00
_cell.angle_gamma   90.00
#
_symmetry.space_group_name_H-M   'P 1'
#
loop_
_entity.id
_entity.type
_entity.pdbx_description
1 polymer ?
#
loop_
_entity_poly.entity_id
_entity_poly.type
_entity_poly.pdbx_seq_one_letter_code
_entity_poly.pdbx_strand_id
1 'polypeptide(L)'
;GLGLVNSRQSLAVCEKLSAAAFCRRRLPCLLVKLRMAQNLRHAVTFVEQGHVRVGPEVVTDPALLVPRAVEDFITWVDASRLRQKVLDYNQERDDFDLAA
;
A
#
# COMPACT_ATOMS: atom_id res chain seq x y z
N GLY A 1 5.77 14.87 0.87
CA GLY A 1 4.44 15.50 1.12
C GLY A 1 3.33 14.46 1.06
N LEU A 2 2.24 14.65 1.82
CA LEU A 2 1.18 13.63 2.03
C LEU A 2 0.37 13.25 0.78
N GLY A 3 0.44 14.08 -0.27
CA GLY A 3 -0.13 13.76 -1.57
C GLY A 3 -1.59 14.09 -1.75
N LEU A 4 -2.16 14.92 -0.87
CA LEU A 4 -3.56 15.34 -0.91
C LEU A 4 -3.88 16.28 -2.07
N VAL A 5 -2.89 17.03 -2.55
CA VAL A 5 -3.01 17.99 -3.66
C VAL A 5 -2.05 17.61 -4.79
N ASN A 6 -2.47 17.87 -6.03
CA ASN A 6 -1.68 17.59 -7.23
C ASN A 6 -0.78 18.76 -7.65
N SER A 7 -1.16 19.99 -7.31
CA SER A 7 -0.38 21.20 -7.57
C SER A 7 -0.16 21.97 -6.26
N ARG A 8 0.99 22.64 -6.16
CA ARG A 8 1.34 23.54 -5.04
C ARG A 8 1.35 25.01 -5.47
N GLN A 9 0.81 25.32 -6.64
CA GLN A 9 0.86 26.67 -7.22
C GLN A 9 -0.09 27.66 -6.54
N SER A 10 -1.12 27.19 -5.84
CA SER A 10 -2.10 28.05 -5.17
C SER A 10 -2.69 27.38 -3.93
N LEU A 11 -2.93 28.19 -2.88
CA LEU A 11 -3.61 27.76 -1.66
C LEU A 11 -5.12 27.57 -1.86
N ALA A 12 -5.71 28.08 -2.94
CA ALA A 12 -7.14 27.88 -3.25
C ALA A 12 -7.49 26.39 -3.41
N VAL A 13 -6.52 25.53 -3.71
CA VAL A 13 -6.71 24.07 -3.79
C VAL A 13 -7.07 23.49 -2.41
N CYS A 14 -6.61 24.10 -1.32
CA CYS A 14 -6.90 23.65 0.05
C CYS A 14 -8.38 23.83 0.43
N GLU A 15 -9.08 24.81 -0.14
CA GLU A 15 -10.50 25.04 0.11
C GLU A 15 -11.38 23.89 -0.42
N LYS A 16 -10.94 23.25 -1.52
CA LYS A 16 -11.64 22.12 -2.15
C LYS A 16 -11.24 20.76 -1.57
N LEU A 17 -10.43 20.75 -0.52
CA LEU A 17 -9.84 19.53 0.03
C LEU A 17 -10.86 18.79 0.91
N SER A 18 -11.40 17.69 0.37
CA SER A 18 -12.38 16.87 1.08
C SER A 18 -11.74 15.82 2.00
N ALA A 19 -12.49 15.37 3.01
CA ALA A 19 -12.10 14.22 3.84
C ALA A 19 -11.78 12.97 2.99
N ALA A 20 -12.49 12.79 1.87
CA ALA A 20 -12.23 11.71 0.93
C ALA A 20 -10.81 11.75 0.33
N ALA A 21 -10.17 12.92 0.23
CA ALA A 21 -8.77 13.02 -0.21
C ALA A 21 -7.81 12.32 0.76
N PHE A 22 -8.07 12.40 2.07
CA PHE A 22 -7.31 11.67 3.08
C PHE A 22 -7.60 10.17 3.04
N CYS A 23 -8.87 9.78 2.94
CA CYS A 23 -9.24 8.36 2.87
C CYS A 23 -8.58 7.65 1.68
N ARG A 24 -8.42 8.33 0.53
CA ARG A 24 -7.70 7.79 -0.64
C ARG A 24 -6.19 7.63 -0.43
N ARG A 25 -5.61 8.23 0.62
CA ARG A 25 -4.20 8.07 1.02
C ARG A 25 -3.96 7.00 2.07
N ARG A 26 -5.02 6.36 2.60
CA ARG A 26 -4.88 5.21 3.48
C ARG A 26 -4.28 4.03 2.73
N LEU A 27 -3.43 3.25 3.41
CA LEU A 27 -2.71 2.12 2.81
C LEU A 27 -3.64 1.17 2.02
N PRO A 28 -4.81 0.71 2.53
CA PRO A 28 -5.69 -0.16 1.76
C PRO A 28 -6.18 0.43 0.43
N CYS A 29 -6.46 1.74 0.39
CA CYS A 29 -6.87 2.41 -0.85
C CYS A 29 -5.73 2.45 -1.87
N LEU A 30 -4.49 2.61 -1.41
CA LEU A 30 -3.31 2.57 -2.27
C LEU A 30 -3.03 1.17 -2.79
N LEU A 31 -3.25 0.12 -1.99
CA LEU A 31 -3.11 -1.28 -2.45
C LEU A 31 -4.03 -1.61 -3.62
N VAL A 32 -5.29 -1.13 -3.58
CA VAL A 32 -6.23 -1.28 -4.69
C VAL A 32 -5.76 -0.51 -5.92
N LYS A 33 -5.26 0.73 -5.73
CA LYS A 33 -4.72 1.56 -6.81
C LYS A 33 -3.48 0.94 -7.47
N LEU A 34 -2.61 0.32 -6.68
CA LEU A 34 -1.39 -0.39 -7.11
C LEU A 34 -1.67 -1.81 -7.63
N ARG A 35 -2.95 -2.23 -7.70
CA ARG A 35 -3.36 -3.57 -8.15
C ARG A 35 -2.82 -4.72 -7.28
N MET A 36 -2.39 -4.45 -6.06
CA MET A 36 -2.00 -5.48 -5.09
C MET A 36 -3.23 -6.18 -4.48
N ALA A 37 -4.39 -5.53 -4.48
CA ALA A 37 -5.65 -6.10 -4.04
C ALA A 37 -6.77 -5.79 -5.04
N GLN A 38 -7.68 -6.75 -5.24
CA GLN A 38 -8.80 -6.60 -6.18
C GLN A 38 -9.86 -5.60 -5.69
N ASN A 39 -10.07 -5.52 -4.37
CA ASN A 39 -11.07 -4.67 -3.75
C ASN A 39 -10.61 -4.20 -2.36
N LEU A 40 -11.31 -3.20 -1.81
CA LEU A 40 -10.92 -2.57 -0.55
C LEU A 40 -11.04 -3.51 0.65
N ARG A 41 -12.01 -4.44 0.65
CA ARG A 41 -12.18 -5.40 1.75
C ARG A 41 -10.96 -6.31 1.87
N HIS A 42 -10.51 -6.89 0.76
CA HIS A 42 -9.28 -7.70 0.73
C HIS A 42 -8.05 -6.88 1.12
N ALA A 43 -7.94 -5.64 0.63
CA ALA A 43 -6.83 -4.76 0.98
C ALA A 43 -6.74 -4.51 2.49
N VAL A 44 -7.86 -4.27 3.17
CA VAL A 44 -7.90 -4.12 4.64
C VAL A 44 -7.43 -5.41 5.30
N THR A 45 -7.98 -6.56 4.91
CA THR A 45 -7.59 -7.87 5.48
C THR A 45 -6.10 -8.15 5.31
N PHE A 46 -5.51 -7.84 4.15
CA PHE A 46 -4.07 -8.06 3.92
C PHE A 46 -3.19 -7.19 4.82
N VAL A 47 -3.60 -5.96 5.09
CA VAL A 47 -2.90 -5.07 6.03
C VAL A 47 -3.04 -5.60 7.45
N GLU A 48 -4.26 -5.90 7.92
CA GLU A 48 -4.51 -6.38 9.29
C GLU A 48 -3.75 -7.69 9.59
N GLN A 49 -3.59 -8.56 8.59
CA GLN A 49 -2.82 -9.81 8.69
C GLN A 49 -1.29 -9.60 8.63
N GLY A 50 -0.82 -8.38 8.42
CA GLY A 50 0.61 -8.06 8.35
C GLY A 50 1.28 -8.54 7.06
N HIS A 51 0.55 -8.66 5.95
CA HIS A 51 1.13 -9.08 4.67
C HIS A 51 1.84 -7.96 3.91
N VAL A 52 1.68 -6.70 4.34
CA VAL A 52 2.15 -5.52 3.63
C VAL A 52 3.17 -4.77 4.47
N ARG A 53 4.27 -4.36 3.83
CA ARG A 53 5.25 -3.43 4.40
C ARG A 53 5.37 -2.16 3.58
N VAL A 54 5.79 -1.08 4.21
CA VAL A 54 6.14 0.18 3.56
C VAL A 54 7.60 0.49 3.88
N GLY A 55 8.47 0.28 2.90
CA GLY A 55 9.91 0.22 3.18
C GLY A 55 10.23 -0.98 4.07
N PRO A 56 11.01 -0.83 5.16
CA PRO A 56 11.34 -1.93 6.06
C PRO A 56 10.21 -2.28 7.05
N GLU A 57 9.24 -1.38 7.26
CA GLU A 57 8.25 -1.50 8.33
C GLU A 57 7.01 -2.28 7.91
N VAL A 58 6.67 -3.33 8.66
CA VAL A 58 5.41 -4.07 8.48
C VAL A 58 4.27 -3.22 9.04
N VAL A 59 3.21 -3.05 8.25
CA VAL A 59 2.05 -2.24 8.64
C VAL A 59 0.85 -3.14 8.92
N THR A 60 0.30 -3.01 10.13
CA THR A 60 -0.93 -3.70 10.55
C THR A 60 -2.13 -2.78 10.74
N ASP A 61 -1.91 -1.45 10.80
CA ASP A 61 -2.99 -0.46 10.92
C ASP A 61 -3.52 0.00 9.54
N PRO A 62 -4.78 -0.34 9.18
CA PRO A 62 -5.40 0.11 7.92
C PRO A 62 -5.67 1.63 7.87
N ALA A 63 -5.59 2.34 8.99
CA ALA A 63 -5.76 3.80 9.05
C ALA A 63 -4.48 4.57 8.66
N LEU A 64 -3.33 3.90 8.52
CA LEU A 64 -2.07 4.53 8.15
C LEU A 64 -2.21 5.32 6.84
N LEU A 65 -1.93 6.63 6.92
CA LEU A 65 -1.83 7.51 5.77
C LEU A 65 -0.42 7.47 5.20
N VAL A 66 -0.29 7.07 3.94
CA VAL A 66 1.02 6.91 3.30
C VAL A 66 1.39 8.19 2.53
N PRO A 67 2.51 8.86 2.85
CA PRO A 67 3.02 9.98 2.06
C PRO A 67 3.45 9.55 0.65
N ARG A 68 3.39 10.46 -0.33
CA ARG A 68 3.82 10.15 -1.71
C ARG A 68 5.27 9.70 -1.83
N ALA A 69 6.14 10.21 -0.96
CA ALA A 69 7.57 9.91 -1.00
C ALA A 69 7.90 8.45 -0.66
N VAL A 70 6.96 7.73 -0.03
CA VAL A 70 7.15 6.32 0.35
C VAL A 70 6.12 5.39 -0.29
N GLU A 71 5.28 5.90 -1.20
CA GLU A 71 4.28 5.10 -1.92
C GLU A 71 4.94 4.02 -2.79
N ASP A 72 6.12 4.31 -3.35
CA ASP A 72 6.87 3.39 -4.21
C ASP A 72 7.50 2.22 -3.44
N PHE A 73 7.59 2.32 -2.10
CA PHE A 73 8.15 1.27 -1.24
C PHE A 73 7.07 0.37 -0.63
N ILE A 74 5.81 0.50 -1.06
CA ILE A 74 4.73 -0.41 -0.66
C ILE A 74 4.96 -1.76 -1.36
N THR A 75 5.17 -2.82 -0.60
CA THR A 75 5.36 -4.17 -1.13
C THR A 75 4.87 -5.23 -0.15
N TRP A 76 4.86 -6.48 -0.57
CA TRP A 76 4.58 -7.61 0.31
C TRP A 76 5.74 -7.82 1.30
N VAL A 77 5.41 -8.27 2.51
CA VAL A 77 6.39 -8.83 3.43
C VAL A 77 7.03 -10.07 2.79
N ASP A 78 8.32 -10.30 3.05
CA ASP A 78 9.06 -11.38 2.38
C ASP A 78 8.49 -12.77 2.69
N ALA A 79 8.17 -13.03 3.96
CA ALA A 79 7.49 -14.26 4.40
C ALA A 79 5.98 -14.32 4.06
N SER A 80 5.45 -13.38 3.27
CA SER A 80 4.03 -13.34 2.95
C SER A 80 3.62 -14.50 2.02
N ARG A 81 2.64 -15.29 2.45
CA ARG A 81 2.02 -16.32 1.60
C ARG A 81 1.35 -15.73 0.35
N LEU A 82 0.95 -14.46 0.38
CA LEU A 82 0.43 -13.77 -0.81
C LEU A 82 1.55 -13.50 -1.82
N ARG A 83 2.74 -13.09 -1.36
CA ARG A 83 3.94 -12.95 -2.22
C ARG A 83 4.28 -14.29 -2.87
N GLN A 84 4.34 -15.36 -2.08
CA GLN A 84 4.61 -16.71 -2.57
C GLN A 84 3.62 -17.13 -3.67
N LYS A 85 2.31 -16.96 -3.43
CA LYS A 85 1.28 -17.28 -4.44
C LYS A 85 1.42 -16.48 -5.73
N VAL A 86 1.83 -15.21 -5.65
CA VAL A 86 2.06 -14.37 -6.84
C VAL A 86 3.29 -14.85 -7.62
N LEU A 87 4.40 -15.15 -6.93
CA LEU A 87 5.61 -15.69 -7.56
C LEU A 87 5.38 -17.09 -8.17
N ASP A 88 4.63 -17.95 -7.46
CA ASP A 88 4.21 -19.27 -7.96
C ASP A 88 3.43 -19.13 -9.26
N TYR A 89 2.46 -18.21 -9.30
CA TYR A 89 1.65 -17.95 -10.49
C TYR A 89 2.49 -17.44 -11.66
N ASN A 90 3.48 -16.59 -11.38
CA ASN A 90 4.41 -16.07 -12.39
C ASN A 90 5.53 -17.05 -12.78
N GLN A 91 5.66 -18.19 -12.10
CA GLN A 91 6.78 -19.13 -12.25
C GLN A 91 8.15 -18.49 -11.90
N GLU A 92 8.15 -17.52 -10.98
CA GLU A 92 9.31 -16.74 -10.53
C GLU A 92 9.74 -17.10 -9.11
N ARG A 93 9.19 -18.20 -8.55
CA ARG A 93 9.54 -18.62 -7.20
C ARG A 93 10.95 -19.19 -7.15
N ASP A 94 11.77 -18.57 -6.31
CA ASP A 94 13.05 -19.11 -5.87
C ASP A 94 12.91 -19.69 -4.46
N ASP A 95 13.19 -20.98 -4.30
CA ASP A 95 13.07 -21.66 -3.01
C ASP A 95 14.23 -21.34 -2.05
N PHE A 96 15.31 -20.69 -2.51
CA PHE A 96 16.38 -20.18 -1.62
C PHE A 96 15.91 -19.00 -0.76
N ASP A 97 14.96 -18.20 -1.26
CA ASP A 97 14.41 -17.02 -0.56
C ASP A 97 13.51 -17.37 0.64
N LEU A 98 13.13 -18.65 0.81
CA LEU A 98 12.24 -19.12 1.87
C LEU A 98 12.91 -19.24 3.26
N ALA A 99 14.24 -19.15 3.32
CA ALA A 99 15.02 -19.42 4.52
C ALA A 99 15.44 -18.17 5.34
N ALA A 100 14.97 -16.98 4.96
CA ALA A 100 15.29 -15.71 5.62
C ALA A 100 14.12 -15.14 6.44
#